data_AF-A0A3D1M218-F1
#
_entry.id   AF-A0A3D1M218-F1
#
_cell.length_a   1.000
_cell.length_b   1.000
_cell.length_c   1.000
_cell.angle_alpha   90.00
_cell.angle_beta   90.00
_cell.angle_gamma   90.00
#
_symmetry.space_group_name_H-M   'P 1'
#
loop_
_entity.id
_entity.type
_entity.pdbx_description
1 polymer ?
#
loop_
_entity_poly.entity_id
_entity_poly.type
_entity_poly.pdbx_seq_one_letter_code
_entity_poly.pdbx_strand_id
1 'polypeptide(L)' 'IGDTLLIETSQQDILVNRWDHFIGVRDGVVEVIYEISARGCHH' A
#
# COMPACT_ATOMS: atom_id res chain seq x y z
N ILE A 1 -5.41 -13.64 17.87
CA ILE A 1 -4.69 -12.38 18.17
C ILE A 1 -3.26 -12.58 17.69
N GLY A 2 -2.78 -11.74 16.77
CA GLY A 2 -1.47 -11.91 16.13
C GLY A 2 -1.53 -12.48 14.71
N ASP A 3 -2.71 -12.86 14.22
CA ASP A 3 -2.89 -13.32 12.85
C ASP A 3 -2.78 -12.14 11.87
N THR A 4 -2.15 -12.39 10.72
CA THR A 4 -2.04 -11.43 9.64
C THR A 4 -2.96 -11.84 8.50
N LEU A 5 -3.73 -10.88 7.99
CA LEU A 5 -4.67 -11.07 6.89
C LEU A 5 -4.33 -10.11 5.76
N LEU A 6 -4.43 -10.57 4.51
CA LEU A 6 -4.45 -9.70 3.34
C LEU A 6 -5.91 -9.30 3.07
N ILE A 7 -6.17 -7.99 3.04
CA ILE A 7 -7.52 -7.44 2.82
C ILE A 7 -7.51 -6.72 1.48
N GLU A 8 -8.37 -7.18 0.57
CA GLU A 8 -8.61 -6.51 -0.70
C GLU A 8 -9.54 -5.30 -0.51
N THR A 9 -9.16 -4.17 -1.09
CA THR A 9 -9.97 -2.95 -1.03
C THR A 9 -11.04 -2.92 -2.11
N SER A 10 -12.21 -2.37 -1.79
CA SER A 10 -13.25 -2.09 -2.77
C SER A 10 -12.92 -0.89 -3.67
N GLN A 11 -11.98 -0.04 -3.27
CA GLN A 11 -11.58 1.16 -4.02
C GLN A 11 -10.09 1.48 -3.81
N GLN A 12 -9.29 1.26 -4.84
CA GLN A 12 -7.83 1.37 -4.76
C GLN A 12 -7.33 2.82 -4.73
N ASP A 13 -7.85 3.68 -5.60
CA ASP A 13 -7.39 5.07 -5.75
C ASP A 13 -7.56 5.92 -4.48
N ILE A 14 -8.66 5.71 -3.76
CA ILE A 14 -8.90 6.40 -2.48
C ILE A 14 -8.01 5.82 -1.38
N LEU A 15 -7.79 4.50 -1.37
CA LEU A 15 -7.00 3.84 -0.34
C LEU A 15 -5.53 4.29 -0.41
N VAL A 16 -4.93 4.25 -1.60
CA VAL A 16 -3.52 4.62 -1.78
C VAL A 16 -3.24 6.04 -1.29
N ASN A 17 -4.19 6.96 -1.47
CA ASN A 17 -4.05 8.35 -1.03
C ASN A 17 -4.01 8.55 0.49
N ARG A 18 -4.28 7.49 1.28
CA ARG A 18 -4.18 7.50 2.76
C ARG A 18 -2.83 6.99 3.29
N TRP A 19 -1.94 6.52 2.42
CA TRP A 19 -0.67 5.90 2.78
C TRP A 19 0.49 6.61 2.08
N ASP A 20 1.67 6.65 2.71
CA ASP A 20 2.87 7.26 2.13
C ASP A 20 3.69 6.30 1.25
N HIS A 21 3.53 4.98 1.42
CA HIS A 21 4.35 3.98 0.73
C HIS A 21 3.57 2.74 0.29
N PHE A 22 4.08 2.09 -0.75
CA PHE A 22 3.78 0.70 -1.07
C PHE A 22 4.89 -0.22 -0.56
N ILE A 23 4.51 -1.39 -0.03
CA ILE A 23 5.43 -2.46 0.34
C ILE A 23 5.34 -3.54 -0.74
N GLY A 24 6.38 -3.67 -1.56
CA GLY A 24 6.49 -4.73 -2.57
C GLY A 24 7.06 -6.00 -1.95
N VAL A 25 6.31 -7.09 -2.04
CA VAL A 25 6.68 -8.41 -1.51
C VAL A 25 6.85 -9.39 -2.65
N ARG A 26 7.96 -10.15 -2.64
CA ARG A 26 8.22 -11.27 -3.54
C ARG A 26 8.70 -12.46 -2.72
N ASP A 27 8.16 -13.64 -3.00
CA ASP A 27 8.49 -14.89 -2.31
C ASP A 27 8.38 -14.80 -0.77
N GLY A 28 7.42 -14.00 -0.29
CA GLY A 28 7.17 -13.78 1.15
C GLY A 28 8.15 -12.81 1.83
N VAL A 29 9.05 -12.17 1.08
CA VAL A 29 10.04 -11.22 1.59
C VAL A 29 9.80 -9.83 0.99
N VAL A 30 10.03 -8.78 1.79
CA VAL A 30 10.00 -7.40 1.30
C VAL A 30 11.17 -7.18 0.35
N GLU A 31 10.87 -6.89 -0.91
CA GLU A 31 11.86 -6.64 -1.96
C GLU A 31 12.10 -5.14 -2.14
N VAL A 32 11.04 -4.34 -2.03
CA VAL A 32 11.09 -2.90 -2.35
C VAL A 32 10.04 -2.12 -1.56
N ILE A 33 10.34 -0.85 -1.30
CA ILE A 33 9.40 0.13 -0.76
C ILE A 33 9.34 1.29 -1.75
N TYR A 34 8.16 1.59 -2.28
CA TYR A 34 7.95 2.73 -3.17
C TYR A 34 7.27 3.87 -2.43
N GLU A 35 7.79 5.08 -2.57
CA GLU A 35 7.13 6.29 -2.10
C GLU A 35 5.92 6.62 -3.00
N ILE A 36 4.81 7.02 -2.37
CA ILE A 36 3.64 7.56 -3.06
C ILE A 36 3.84 9.07 -3.20
N SER A 37 4.66 9.46 -4.17
CA SER A 37 5.12 10.84 -4.34
C SER A 37 4.00 11.85 -4.64
N ALA A 38 2.88 11.38 -5.21
CA ALA A 38 1.72 12.21 -5.54
C ALA A 38 0.61 12.17 -4.46
N ARG A 39 0.88 11.61 -3.28
CA ARG A 39 -0.12 11.56 -2.20
C ARG A 39 -0.62 12.96 -1.86
N GLY A 40 -1.93 13.10 -1.73
CA GLY A 40 -2.63 14.35 -1.44
C GLY A 40 -2.77 15.26 -2.66
N CYS A 41 -2.21 14.90 -3.81
CA CYS A 41 -2.42 15.65 -5.04
C CYS A 41 -3.83 15.36 -5.58
N HIS A 42 -4.67 16.38 -5.63
CA HIS A 42 -6.08 16.28 -6.03
C HIS A 42 -6.44 17.30 -7.12
N HIS A 43 -5.45 17.69 -7.92
CA HIS A 43 -5.53 18.75 -8.94
C HIS A 43 -5.60 18.17 -10.35
#